data_AF-A0A7L4TIY5-F1
#
_entry.id   AF-A0A7L4TIY5-F1
#
_cell.length_a   1.000
_cell.length_b   1.000
_cell.length_c   1.000
_cell.angle_alpha   90.00
_cell.angle_beta   90.00
_cell.angle_gamma   90.00
#
_symmetry.space_group_name_H-M   'P 1'
#
loop_
_entity.id
_entity.type
_entity.pdbx_description
1 polymer ?
#
loop_
_entity_poly.entity_id
_entity_poly.type
_entity_poly.pdbx_seq_one_letter_code
_entity_poly.pdbx_strand_id
1 'polypeptide(L)'
;MAKKRVLVYDSQKGFSRFLKYEFKEQFTFDVYTNFKQFDDEIEKYSIMLFVVYSDKEVLDLLRIYKRGIPLIVSTLNHEIKSKLENIKDILFFDPDKVKSEMRKELKFYLNIVSSN
;
A
#
# COMPACT_ATOMS: atom_id res chain seq x y z
N MET A 1 -9.03 -11.46 18.44
CA MET A 1 -8.17 -11.81 17.28
C MET A 1 -6.95 -10.91 17.28
N ALA A 2 -5.77 -11.42 16.91
CA ALA A 2 -4.59 -10.58 16.70
C ALA A 2 -4.84 -9.63 15.52
N LYS A 3 -4.35 -8.38 15.62
CA LYS A 3 -4.42 -7.40 14.52
C LYS A 3 -3.58 -7.88 13.35
N LYS A 4 -4.09 -7.73 12.13
CA LYS A 4 -3.33 -8.06 10.91
C LYS A 4 -2.23 -7.03 10.70
N ARG A 5 -1.06 -7.48 10.28
CA ARG A 5 0.12 -6.62 10.04
C ARG A 5 0.16 -6.20 8.58
N VAL A 6 0.12 -4.90 8.36
CA VAL A 6 0.21 -4.28 7.05
C VAL A 6 1.55 -3.57 6.94
N LEU A 7 2.30 -3.86 5.88
CA LEU A 7 3.51 -3.12 5.55
C LEU A 7 3.13 -1.93 4.66
N VAL A 8 3.65 -0.75 4.99
CA VAL A 8 3.44 0.46 4.20
C VAL A 8 4.80 0.99 3.75
N TYR A 9 5.02 1.04 2.44
CA TYR A 9 6.08 1.87 1.87
C TYR A 9 5.52 3.25 1.57
N ASP A 10 6.06 4.26 2.25
CA ASP A 10 5.67 5.66 2.10
C ASP A 10 6.87 6.55 2.41
N SER A 11 7.57 6.98 1.35
CA SER A 11 8.78 7.81 1.48
C SER A 11 8.49 9.21 2.03
N GLN A 12 7.25 9.70 1.93
CA GLN A 12 6.85 11.04 2.40
C GLN A 12 6.10 11.04 3.75
N LYS A 13 5.75 9.86 4.27
CA LYS A 13 5.07 9.63 5.57
C LYS A 13 3.63 10.16 5.67
N GLY A 14 3.12 10.87 4.67
CA GLY A 14 1.80 11.51 4.74
C GLY A 14 0.67 10.50 4.81
N PHE A 15 0.73 9.49 3.94
CA PHE A 15 -0.33 8.50 3.80
C PHE A 15 -0.30 7.47 4.92
N SER A 16 0.89 7.03 5.31
CA SER A 16 1.10 6.10 6.42
C SER A 16 0.63 6.65 7.77
N ARG A 17 0.76 7.96 8.02
CA ARG A 17 0.17 8.63 9.19
C ARG A 17 -1.36 8.54 9.18
N PHE A 18 -1.98 8.79 8.03
CA PHE A 18 -3.43 8.67 7.88
C PHE A 18 -3.90 7.24 8.16
N LEU A 19 -3.26 6.22 7.58
CA LEU A 19 -3.61 4.81 7.80
C LEU A 19 -3.52 4.42 9.28
N LYS A 20 -2.41 4.78 9.93
CA LYS A 20 -2.20 4.52 11.37
C LYS A 20 -3.27 5.16 12.23
N TYR A 21 -3.67 6.39 11.93
CA TYR A 21 -4.70 7.07 12.70
C TYR A 21 -6.09 6.45 12.48
N GLU A 22 -6.46 6.23 11.22
CA GLU A 22 -7.81 5.82 10.82
C GLU A 22 -8.11 4.36 11.16
N PHE A 23 -7.12 3.47 11.01
CA PHE A 23 -7.34 2.02 11.04
C PHE A 23 -6.62 1.29 12.19
N LYS A 24 -6.07 2.03 13.18
CA LYS A 24 -5.34 1.46 14.33
C LYS A 24 -6.08 0.37 15.11
N GLU A 25 -7.42 0.41 15.15
CA GLU A 25 -8.19 -0.56 15.93
C GLU A 25 -8.22 -1.94 15.27
N GLN A 26 -8.01 -2.01 13.95
CA GLN A 26 -8.14 -3.24 13.15
C GLN A 26 -6.79 -3.77 12.68
N PHE A 27 -5.82 -2.89 12.42
CA PHE A 27 -4.54 -3.23 11.80
C PHE A 27 -3.35 -2.67 12.56
N THR A 28 -2.22 -3.35 12.45
CA THR A 28 -0.90 -2.85 12.85
C THR A 28 -0.12 -2.47 11.61
N PHE A 29 0.43 -1.26 11.55
CA PHE A 29 1.15 -0.76 10.37
C PHE A 29 2.63 -0.57 10.66
N ASP A 30 3.46 -1.32 9.94
CA ASP A 30 4.91 -1.07 9.87
C ASP A 30 5.18 -0.18 8.66
N VAL A 31 6.03 0.83 8.81
CA VAL A 31 6.25 1.86 7.78
C VAL A 31 7.71 1.89 7.39
N TYR A 32 7.98 1.63 6.12
CA TYR A 32 9.30 1.78 5.53
C TYR A 32 9.30 3.05 4.69
N THR A 33 10.31 3.88 4.89
CA THR A 33 10.51 5.11 4.11
C THR A 33 11.69 5.01 3.15
N ASN A 34 12.39 3.88 3.17
CA ASN A 34 13.51 3.57 2.30
C ASN A 34 13.41 2.11 1.86
N PHE A 35 13.58 1.87 0.56
CA PHE A 35 13.43 0.56 -0.02
C PHE A 35 14.54 -0.42 0.41
N LYS A 36 15.72 0.07 0.84
CA LYS A 36 16.83 -0.78 1.32
C LYS A 36 16.47 -1.68 2.52
N GLN A 37 15.30 -1.51 3.12
CA GLN A 37 14.80 -2.33 4.23
C GLN A 37 13.97 -3.54 3.76
N PHE A 38 13.78 -3.75 2.45
CA PHE A 38 12.80 -4.71 1.90
C PHE A 38 13.23 -6.17 1.78
N ASP A 39 14.42 -6.54 2.23
CA ASP A 39 14.92 -7.89 2.02
C ASP A 39 14.71 -8.77 3.27
N ASP A 40 13.89 -9.81 3.07
CA ASP A 40 13.75 -11.06 3.84
C ASP A 40 12.54 -11.23 4.77
N GLU A 41 11.68 -10.22 4.94
CA GLU A 41 10.56 -10.32 5.89
C GLU A 41 9.22 -9.85 5.33
N ILE A 42 9.05 -9.75 4.01
CA ILE A 42 7.80 -9.25 3.43
C ILE A 42 6.65 -10.24 3.61
N GLU A 43 6.95 -11.53 3.64
CA GLU A 43 6.00 -12.64 3.74
C GLU A 43 5.31 -12.73 5.11
N LYS A 44 5.84 -12.06 6.15
CA LYS A 44 5.19 -12.00 7.47
C LYS A 44 3.99 -11.03 7.52
N TYR A 45 3.81 -10.24 6.46
CA TYR A 45 2.74 -9.26 6.36
C TYR A 45 1.56 -9.84 5.56
N SER A 46 0.34 -9.49 5.96
CA SER A 46 -0.85 -9.93 5.23
C SER A 46 -1.10 -9.09 3.97
N ILE A 47 -0.63 -7.84 3.98
CA ILE A 47 -0.83 -6.87 2.90
C ILE A 47 0.38 -5.95 2.83
N MET A 48 0.77 -5.60 1.61
CA MET A 48 1.64 -4.46 1.36
C MET A 48 0.86 -3.31 0.72
N LEU A 49 1.06 -2.11 1.24
CA LEU A 49 0.65 -0.86 0.60
C LEU A 49 1.88 -0.08 0.16
N PHE A 50 1.97 0.26 -1.11
CA PHE A 50 3.10 0.99 -1.69
C PHE A 50 2.62 2.32 -2.27
N VAL A 51 3.11 3.43 -1.71
CA VAL A 51 2.82 4.77 -2.23
C VAL A 51 3.97 5.21 -3.12
N VAL A 52 3.66 5.49 -4.39
CA VAL A 52 4.62 5.90 -5.42
C VAL A 52 4.55 7.41 -5.61
N TYR A 53 5.67 8.08 -5.44
CA TYR A 53 5.83 9.53 -5.60
C TYR A 53 6.76 9.90 -6.76
N SER A 54 7.57 8.96 -7.28
CA SER A 54 8.51 9.20 -8.37
C SER A 54 8.75 7.97 -9.25
N ASP A 55 9.31 8.16 -10.45
CA ASP A 55 9.68 7.06 -11.36
C ASP A 55 10.70 6.10 -10.74
N LYS A 56 11.60 6.60 -9.89
CA LYS A 56 12.54 5.75 -9.16
C LYS A 56 11.80 4.75 -8.26
N GLU A 57 10.73 5.19 -7.62
CA GLU A 57 9.92 4.33 -6.75
C GLU A 57 9.05 3.36 -7.56
N VAL A 58 8.77 3.62 -8.84
CA VAL A 58 8.21 2.62 -9.76
C VAL A 58 9.19 1.47 -9.96
N LEU A 59 10.49 1.74 -10.10
CA LEU A 59 11.50 0.67 -10.19
C LEU A 59 11.57 -0.15 -8.90
N ASP A 60 11.44 0.50 -7.74
CA ASP A 60 11.38 -0.18 -6.45
C ASP A 60 10.10 -1.04 -6.32
N LEU A 61 8.95 -0.55 -6.79
CA LEU A 61 7.71 -1.30 -6.89
C LEU A 61 7.87 -2.57 -7.75
N LEU A 62 8.56 -2.48 -8.89
CA LEU A 62 8.79 -3.63 -9.77
C LEU A 62 9.64 -4.73 -9.12
N ARG A 63 10.49 -4.39 -8.13
CA ARG A 63 11.34 -5.36 -7.41
C ARG A 63 10.55 -6.21 -6.40
N ILE A 64 9.45 -5.68 -5.87
CA ILE A 64 8.56 -6.39 -4.93
C ILE A 64 7.32 -6.98 -5.59
N TYR A 65 6.98 -6.49 -6.78
CA TYR A 65 5.85 -7.00 -7.54
C TYR A 65 6.00 -8.51 -7.73
N LYS A 66 4.93 -9.26 -7.47
CA LYS A 66 4.87 -10.74 -7.50
C LYS A 66 5.70 -11.48 -6.44
N ARG A 67 6.15 -10.85 -5.35
CA ARG A 67 6.75 -11.56 -4.19
C ARG A 67 5.72 -12.31 -3.30
N GLY A 68 4.58 -12.71 -3.85
CA GLY A 68 3.58 -13.55 -3.15
C GLY A 68 2.72 -12.85 -2.09
N ILE A 69 2.98 -11.59 -1.77
CA ILE A 69 2.14 -10.77 -0.89
C ILE A 69 1.16 -9.94 -1.73
N PRO A 70 -0.12 -9.83 -1.32
CA PRO A 70 -1.04 -8.92 -1.97
C PRO A 70 -0.59 -7.45 -1.87
N LEU A 71 -0.73 -6.73 -2.98
CA LEU A 71 -0.15 -5.42 -3.15
C LEU A 71 -1.23 -4.38 -3.51
N ILE A 72 -1.35 -3.36 -2.66
CA ILE A 72 -2.13 -2.16 -2.91
C ILE A 72 -1.15 -1.06 -3.32
N VAL A 73 -1.39 -0.40 -4.45
CA VAL A 73 -0.52 0.68 -4.94
C VAL A 73 -1.30 1.97 -5.01
N SER A 74 -0.66 3.07 -4.60
CA SER A 74 -1.27 4.39 -4.65
C SER A 74 -0.31 5.44 -5.15
N THR A 75 -0.80 6.44 -5.88
CA THR A 75 -0.02 7.62 -6.27
C THR A 75 -0.93 8.83 -6.49
N LEU A 76 -0.41 10.02 -6.21
CA LEU A 76 -1.01 11.30 -6.63
C LEU A 76 -0.45 11.79 -7.98
N ASN A 77 0.53 11.08 -8.55
CA ASN A 77 1.09 11.45 -9.85
C ASN A 77 0.24 10.82 -10.96
N HIS A 78 -0.47 11.65 -11.73
CA HIS A 78 -1.36 11.21 -12.81
C HIS A 78 -0.66 10.44 -13.93
N GLU A 79 0.60 10.76 -14.24
CA GLU A 79 1.36 10.04 -15.27
C GLU A 79 1.76 8.64 -14.78
N ILE A 80 2.14 8.51 -13.51
CA ILE A 80 2.42 7.20 -12.91
C ILE A 80 1.12 6.39 -12.78
N LYS A 81 0.02 7.05 -12.40
CA LYS A 81 -1.31 6.42 -12.29
C LYS A 81 -1.72 5.74 -13.60
N SER A 82 -1.64 6.44 -14.73
CA SER A 82 -2.04 5.87 -16.03
C SER A 82 -1.19 4.66 -16.44
N LYS A 83 0.09 4.63 -16.02
CA LYS A 83 0.99 3.48 -16.22
C LYS A 83 0.64 2.29 -15.31
N LEU A 84 0.18 2.53 -14.08
CA LEU A 84 -0.02 1.49 -13.07
C LEU A 84 -1.45 0.94 -13.01
N GLU A 85 -2.47 1.73 -13.31
CA GLU A 85 -3.88 1.34 -13.15
C GLU A 85 -4.30 0.15 -14.04
N ASN A 86 -3.57 -0.09 -15.13
CA ASN A 86 -3.84 -1.16 -16.10
C ASN A 86 -3.19 -2.51 -15.74
N ILE A 87 -2.44 -2.60 -14.63
CA ILE A 87 -1.78 -3.83 -14.21
C ILE A 87 -2.77 -4.71 -13.43
N LYS A 88 -3.23 -5.80 -14.05
CA LYS A 88 -4.31 -6.67 -13.52
C LYS A 88 -4.10 -7.20 -12.09
N ASP A 89 -2.85 -7.47 -11.70
CA ASP A 89 -2.53 -8.09 -10.41
C ASP A 89 -2.23 -7.04 -9.32
N ILE A 90 -2.48 -5.76 -9.58
CA ILE A 90 -2.29 -4.67 -8.63
C ILE A 90 -3.63 -4.06 -8.27
N LEU A 91 -3.92 -4.00 -6.96
CA LEU A 91 -5.04 -3.22 -6.47
C LEU A 91 -4.63 -1.75 -6.42
N PHE A 92 -5.02 -0.98 -7.43
CA PHE A 92 -4.72 0.44 -7.48
C PHE A 92 -5.72 1.23 -6.62
N PHE A 93 -5.21 1.96 -5.62
CA PHE A 93 -5.97 2.87 -4.78
C PHE A 93 -5.71 4.32 -5.21
N ASP A 94 -6.78 5.00 -5.63
CA ASP A 94 -6.75 6.38 -6.08
C ASP A 94 -6.99 7.36 -4.91
N PRO A 95 -5.97 8.12 -4.49
CA PRO A 95 -6.09 9.03 -3.36
C PRO A 95 -6.79 10.36 -3.70
N ASP A 96 -7.09 10.64 -4.97
CA ASP A 96 -7.78 11.88 -5.39
C ASP A 96 -9.28 11.91 -5.06
N LYS A 97 -9.80 10.84 -4.44
CA LYS A 97 -11.21 10.71 -4.06
C LYS A 97 -11.55 11.57 -2.84
N VAL A 98 -12.85 11.84 -2.64
CA VAL A 98 -13.32 12.48 -1.41
C VAL A 98 -12.97 11.59 -0.22
N LYS A 99 -12.54 12.20 0.91
CA LYS A 99 -12.01 11.48 2.08
C LYS A 99 -12.91 10.35 2.61
N SER A 100 -14.23 10.51 2.55
CA SER A 100 -15.19 9.49 2.97
C SER A 100 -15.17 8.26 2.05
N GLU A 101 -14.99 8.45 0.75
CA GLU A 101 -14.88 7.40 -0.25
C GLU A 101 -13.53 6.69 -0.13
N MET A 102 -12.44 7.45 0.01
CA MET A 102 -11.10 6.91 0.27
C MET A 102 -11.10 5.95 1.46
N ARG A 103 -11.72 6.35 2.57
CA ARG A 103 -11.81 5.52 3.78
C ARG A 103 -12.57 4.23 3.55
N LYS A 104 -13.71 4.30 2.86
CA LYS A 104 -14.54 3.12 2.57
C LYS A 104 -13.80 2.14 1.68
N GLU A 105 -13.16 2.63 0.62
CA GLU A 105 -12.41 1.80 -0.33
C GLU A 105 -11.17 1.18 0.29
N LEU A 106 -10.36 1.94 1.03
CA LEU A 106 -9.20 1.38 1.75
C LEU A 106 -9.62 0.33 2.75
N LYS A 107 -10.70 0.58 3.51
CA LYS A 107 -11.23 -0.42 4.44
C LYS A 107 -11.69 -1.68 3.70
N PHE A 108 -12.30 -1.54 2.54
CA PHE A 108 -12.72 -2.66 1.71
C PHE A 108 -11.52 -3.46 1.19
N TYR A 109 -10.53 -2.81 0.60
CA TYR A 109 -9.29 -3.45 0.12
C TYR A 109 -8.54 -4.14 1.25
N LEU A 110 -8.32 -3.45 2.38
CA LEU A 110 -7.64 -4.03 3.53
C LEU A 110 -8.38 -5.26 4.08
N ASN A 111 -9.71 -5.33 3.99
CA ASN A 111 -10.47 -6.49 4.49
C ASN A 111 -10.54 -7.66 3.50
N ILE A 112 -10.74 -7.40 2.19
CA ILE A 112 -10.76 -8.45 1.16
C ILE A 112 -9.43 -9.18 1.15
N VAL A 113 -8.37 -8.39 1.03
CA VAL A 113 -7.03 -8.93 0.84
C VAL A 113 -6.57 -9.71 2.08
N SER A 114 -7.04 -9.29 3.24
CA SER A 114 -6.77 -9.96 4.50
C SER A 114 -7.54 -11.27 4.70
N SER A 115 -8.58 -11.57 3.91
CA SER A 115 -9.47 -12.72 4.13
C SER A 115 -9.11 -13.97 3.32
N ASN A 116 -8.08 -13.87 2.47
CA ASN A 116 -7.40 -14.99 1.81
C ASN A 116 -6.15 -15.37 2.60
#